data_AF-A0A962V5H1-F1
#
_entry.id   AF-A0A962V5H1-F1
#
_cell.length_a   1.000
_cell.length_b   1.000
_cell.length_c   1.000
_cell.angle_alpha   90.00
_cell.angle_beta   90.00
_cell.angle_gamma   90.00
#
_symmetry.space_group_name_H-M   'P 1'
#
loop_
_entity.id
_entity.type
_entity.pdbx_description
1 polymer ?
#
loop_
_entity_poly.entity_id
_entity_poly.type
_entity_poly.pdbx_seq_one_letter_code
_entity_poly.pdbx_strand_id
1 'polypeptide(L)' 'MSIEVRVPTLPESVADGTLVSWHKQPGDTVQRDENLVDLETDKVVLEIPAPADGVLGEILIGDG' A
#
# COMPACT_ATOMS: atom_id res chain seq x y z
N MET A 1 -3.41 -18.84 0.89
CA MET A 1 -2.18 -18.11 1.21
C MET A 1 -2.49 -16.64 0.99
N SER A 2 -2.55 -15.85 2.04
CA SER A 2 -2.73 -14.40 1.98
C SER A 2 -1.36 -13.74 2.08
N ILE A 3 -1.11 -12.73 1.25
CA ILE A 3 0.15 -11.99 1.28
C ILE A 3 -0.08 -10.73 2.11
N GLU A 4 0.68 -10.59 3.20
CA GLU A 4 0.65 -9.39 4.03
C GLU A 4 1.46 -8.29 3.34
N VAL A 5 0.77 -7.27 2.83
CA VAL A 5 1.41 -6.05 2.34
C VAL A 5 1.67 -5.16 3.55
N ARG A 6 2.94 -4.94 3.87
CA ARG A 6 3.35 -4.10 5.00
C ARG A 6 3.89 -2.78 4.47
N VAL A 7 3.52 -1.69 5.15
CA VAL A 7 4.14 -0.39 4.90
C VAL A 7 5.63 -0.52 5.21
N PRO A 8 6.53 -0.12 4.29
CA PRO A 8 7.96 -0.17 4.53
C PRO A 8 8.32 0.74 5.70
N THR A 9 9.37 0.37 6.44
CA THR A 9 9.86 1.16 7.57
C THR A 9 10.27 2.55 7.06
N LEU A 10 9.55 3.58 7.50
CA LEU A 10 9.90 4.96 7.22
C LEU A 10 11.25 5.28 7.90
N PRO A 11 12.16 6.02 7.24
CA PRO A 11 13.40 6.45 7.87
C PRO A 11 13.10 7.31 9.09
N GLU A 12 14.01 7.33 10.08
CA GLU A 12 13.89 8.04 11.37
C GLU A 12 13.58 9.56 11.26
N SER A 13 13.58 10.11 10.04
CA SER A 13 13.30 11.51 9.72
C SER A 13 11.92 11.76 9.11
N VAL A 14 11.11 10.73 8.85
CA VAL A 14 9.72 10.81 8.35
C VAL A 14 8.84 10.05 9.33
N ALA A 15 8.21 10.79 10.24
CA ALA A 15 7.46 10.23 11.37
C ALA A 15 6.11 9.65 10.95
N ASP A 16 5.50 10.18 9.89
CA ASP A 16 4.14 9.85 9.48
C ASP A 16 4.10 9.91 7.94
N GLY A 17 3.84 8.77 7.30
CA GLY A 17 3.52 8.69 5.88
C GLY A 17 2.01 8.61 5.75
N THR A 18 1.39 9.57 5.09
CA THR A 18 -0.06 9.56 4.87
C THR A 18 -0.37 8.65 3.70
N LEU A 19 -1.24 7.67 3.93
CA LEU A 19 -1.85 6.90 2.84
C LEU A 19 -2.74 7.86 2.05
N VAL A 20 -2.34 8.18 0.82
CA VAL A 20 -3.02 9.18 0.00
C VAL A 20 -4.31 8.62 -0.56
N SER A 21 -4.19 7.49 -1.25
CA SER A 21 -5.29 6.92 -1.99
C SER A 21 -5.04 5.44 -2.26
N TRP A 22 -5.98 4.61 -1.81
CA TRP A 22 -6.04 3.23 -2.22
C TRP A 22 -6.53 3.15 -3.67
N HIS A 23 -5.69 2.62 -4.55
CA HIS A 23 -6.06 2.31 -5.93
C HIS A 23 -6.81 0.98 -6.03
N LYS A 24 -6.71 0.14 -4.99
CA LYS A 24 -7.37 -1.16 -4.90
C LYS A 24 -8.21 -1.29 -3.64
N GLN A 25 -9.36 -1.94 -3.77
CA GLN A 25 -10.32 -2.14 -2.69
C GLN A 25 -10.33 -3.60 -2.23
N PRO A 26 -10.74 -3.88 -0.97
CA PRO A 26 -10.90 -5.25 -0.49
C PRO A 26 -11.84 -6.04 -1.39
N GLY A 27 -11.38 -7.18 -1.89
CA GLY A 27 -12.10 -8.01 -2.84
C GLY A 27 -11.85 -7.69 -4.32
N ASP A 28 -11.07 -6.65 -4.64
CA ASP A 28 -10.68 -6.35 -6.02
C ASP A 28 -9.54 -7.26 -6.50
N THR A 29 -9.50 -7.58 -7.78
CA THR A 29 -8.44 -8.43 -8.34
C THR A 29 -7.22 -7.57 -8.64
N VAL A 30 -6.06 -7.98 -8.14
CA VAL A 30 -4.78 -7.26 -8.27
C VAL A 30 -3.80 -8.13 -9.05
N GLN A 31 -2.95 -7.52 -9.88
CA GLN A 31 -1.89 -8.24 -10.59
C GLN A 31 -0.52 -7.97 -9.97
N ARG A 32 0.44 -8.88 -10.14
CA ARG A 32 1.82 -8.63 -9.74
C ARG A 32 2.34 -7.35 -10.42
N ASP A 33 3.09 -6.55 -9.68
CA ASP A 33 3.60 -5.24 -10.11
C ASP A 33 2.49 -4.16 -10.32
N GLU A 34 1.25 -4.43 -9.93
CA GLU A 34 0.15 -3.45 -9.99
C GLU A 34 0.10 -2.58 -8.73
N ASN A 35 -0.05 -1.26 -8.91
CA ASN A 35 -0.06 -0.33 -7.78
C ASN A 35 -1.33 -0.53 -6.93
N LEU A 36 -1.13 -0.83 -5.64
CA LEU A 36 -2.23 -1.05 -4.68
C LEU A 36 -2.61 0.25 -3.98
N VAL A 37 -1.62 1.01 -3.55
CA VAL A 37 -1.79 2.21 -2.74
C VAL A 37 -0.59 3.14 -2.87
N ASP A 38 -0.87 4.43 -2.88
CA ASP A 38 0.12 5.49 -2.87
C ASP A 38 0.28 6.04 -1.46
N LEU A 39 1.51 6.07 -0.99
CA LEU A 39 1.92 6.60 0.29
C LEU A 39 2.72 7.88 0.05
N GLU A 40 2.19 9.01 0.47
CA GLU A 40 2.89 10.29 0.39
C GLU A 40 3.57 10.58 1.71
N THR A 41 4.82 10.99 1.61
CA THR A 41 5.59 11.51 2.72
C THR A 41 5.99 12.94 2.40
N ASP A 42 6.40 13.69 3.43
CA ASP A 42 6.87 15.08 3.32
C ASP A 42 7.92 15.32 2.21
N LYS A 43 8.66 14.26 1.81
CA LYS A 43 9.74 14.37 0.81
C LYS A 43 9.50 13.63 -0.50
N VAL A 44 8.75 12.53 -0.49
CA VAL A 44 8.57 11.66 -1.66
C VAL A 44 7.25 10.91 -1.59
N VAL A 45 6.72 10.56 -2.76
CA VAL A 45 5.62 9.59 -2.91
C VAL A 45 6.22 8.21 -3.11
N LEU A 46 5.77 7.24 -2.33
CA LEU A 46 6.09 5.82 -2.47
C LEU A 46 4.82 5.08 -2.91
N GLU A 47 4.92 4.35 -4.01
CA GLU A 47 3.88 3.42 -4.44
C GLU A 47 4.14 2.03 -3.87
N ILE A 48 3.09 1.35 -3.43
CA ILE A 48 3.16 -0.03 -2.94
C ILE A 48 2.59 -0.96 -4.02
N PRO A 49 3.46 -1.59 -4.84
CA PRO A 49 3.02 -2.53 -5.85
C PRO A 49 2.62 -3.88 -5.25
N ALA A 50 1.78 -4.62 -5.95
CA ALA A 50 1.37 -5.94 -5.53
C ALA A 50 2.51 -6.94 -5.72
N PRO A 51 2.87 -7.73 -4.68
CA PRO A 51 3.94 -8.72 -4.77
C PRO A 51 3.58 -9.95 -5.61
N ALA A 52 2.28 -10.20 -5.84
CA ALA A 52 1.79 -11.28 -6.67
C ALA A 52 0.37 -10.98 -7.19
N ASP A 53 -0.04 -11.74 -8.19
CA ASP A 53 -1.40 -11.72 -8.72
C ASP A 53 -2.35 -12.40 -7.74
N GLY A 54 -3.50 -11.79 -7.50
CA GLY A 54 -4.46 -12.30 -6.54
C GLY A 54 -5.65 -11.38 -6.35
N VAL A 55 -6.28 -11.48 -5.18
CA VAL A 55 -7.39 -10.61 -4.79
C VAL A 55 -6.94 -9.84 -3.55
N LEU A 56 -7.14 -8.53 -3.54
CA LEU A 56 -6.86 -7.73 -2.36
C LEU A 56 -7.74 -8.26 -1.22
N GLY A 57 -7.12 -8.62 -0.11
CA GLY A 57 -7.82 -9.09 1.07
C GLY A 57 -8.44 -7.93 1.84
N GLU A 58 -8.32 -7.96 3.15
CA GLU A 58 -8.79 -6.88 4.02
C GLU A 58 -7.72 -5.78 4.16
N ILE A 59 -8.16 -4.51 4.11
CA ILE A 59 -7.29 -3.36 4.40
C ILE A 59 -7.30 -3.13 5.91
N LEU A 60 -6.18 -3.43 6.57
CA LEU A 60 -6.02 -3.27 8.02
C LEU A 60 -5.72 -1.82 8.45
N ILE A 61 -5.16 -1.02 7.53
CA ILE A 61 -4.86 0.40 7.72
C ILE A 61 -5.59 1.17 6.62
N GLY A 62 -6.67 1.86 6.98
CA GLY A 62 -7.42 2.71 6.06
C GLY A 62 -6.63 3.94 5.63
N ASP A 63 -7.09 4.59 4.56
CA ASP A 63 -6.72 5.97 4.24
C ASP A 63 -7.00 6.90 5.44
N GLY A 64 -6.03 7.75 5.81
CA GLY A 64 -6.14 8.65 6.97
C GLY A 64 -4.83 8.95 7.67
#